data_AF-A0A8S4QAV2-F1
#
_entry.id   AF-A0A8S4QAV2-F1
#
_cell.length_a   1.000
_cell.length_b   1.000
_cell.length_c   1.000
_cell.angle_alpha   90.00
_cell.angle_beta   90.00
_cell.angle_gamma   90.00
#
_symmetry.space_group_name_H-M   'P 1'
#
loop_
_entity.id
_entity.type
_entity.pdbx_description
1 polymer ?
#
loop_
_entity_poly.entity_id
_entity_poly.type
_entity_poly.pdbx_seq_one_letter_code
_entity_poly.pdbx_strand_id
1 'polypeptide(L)'
;GLKVGFLKEGFEGCETDVEQVVKTTADVLRNAGATVEDISLPMHKDAMPLFHALTEGIYIQSFYGGSMGKSFYPNSITDHYRKAIKARPFDLPITRQANALWCEFTKRFYDGKFYGKAQNLCK
;
A
#
# COMPACT_ATOMS: atom_id res chain seq x y z
N GLY A 1 -28.20 11.01 10.86
CA GLY A 1 -27.03 11.67 10.27
C GLY A 1 -26.01 10.66 9.79
N LEU A 2 -24.83 11.12 9.38
CA LEU A 2 -23.74 10.26 8.92
C LEU A 2 -23.09 9.46 10.06
N LYS A 3 -22.81 8.19 9.75
CA LYS A 3 -21.95 7.19 10.42
C LYS A 3 -20.45 7.48 10.35
N VAL A 4 -19.76 7.99 11.37
CA VAL A 4 -18.29 8.12 11.31
C VAL A 4 -17.63 7.33 12.44
N GLY A 5 -16.67 6.47 12.08
CA GLY A 5 -15.91 5.67 13.01
C GLY A 5 -14.44 6.05 13.01
N PHE A 6 -13.88 6.38 14.17
CA PHE A 6 -12.43 6.46 14.34
C PHE A 6 -11.87 5.07 14.63
N LEU A 7 -11.00 4.58 13.76
CA LEU A 7 -10.30 3.32 13.97
C LEU A 7 -9.29 3.48 15.09
N LYS A 8 -9.50 2.80 16.23
CA LYS A 8 -8.57 2.81 17.37
C LYS A 8 -7.17 2.41 16.94
N GLU A 9 -7.07 1.37 16.11
CA GLU A 9 -5.80 0.86 15.59
C GLU A 9 -5.05 1.86 14.69
N GLY A 10 -5.76 2.82 14.09
CA GLY A 10 -5.16 3.84 13.22
C GLY A 10 -4.40 4.94 13.96
N PHE A 11 -4.57 5.03 15.28
CA PHE A 11 -3.85 5.97 16.15
C PHE A 11 -2.73 5.29 16.94
N GLU A 12 -2.55 3.97 16.82
CA GLU A 12 -1.46 3.27 17.49
C GLU A 12 -0.10 3.74 16.96
N GLY A 13 0.74 4.26 17.85
CA GLY A 13 2.05 4.81 17.49
C GLY A 13 2.00 6.21 16.86
N CYS A 14 0.85 6.88 16.86
CA CYS A 14 0.71 8.26 16.43
C CYS A 14 1.33 9.21 17.47
N GLU A 15 1.83 10.36 17.01
CA GLU A 15 2.22 11.46 17.90
C GLU A 15 0.97 12.03 18.57
N THR A 16 1.04 12.26 19.89
CA THR A 16 -0.15 12.59 20.70
C THR A 16 -0.81 13.90 20.29
N ASP A 17 -0.04 14.89 19.87
CA ASP A 17 -0.54 16.17 19.37
C ASP A 17 -1.27 16.00 18.02
N VAL A 18 -0.73 15.18 17.12
CA VAL A 18 -1.37 14.84 15.84
C VAL A 18 -2.69 14.10 16.07
N GLU A 19 -2.71 13.10 16.95
CA GLU A 19 -3.93 12.38 17.33
C GLU A 19 -4.99 13.34 17.88
N GLN A 20 -4.60 14.25 18.78
CA GLN A 20 -5.50 15.22 19.38
C GLN A 20 -6.08 16.16 18.32
N VAL A 21 -5.26 16.70 17.41
CA VAL A 21 -5.72 17.56 16.33
C VAL A 21 -6.74 16.81 15.46
N VAL A 22 -6.43 15.60 15.01
CA VAL A 22 -7.35 14.80 14.19
C VAL A 22 -8.67 14.55 14.93
N LYS A 23 -8.62 14.14 16.20
CA LYS A 23 -9.83 13.88 16.99
C LYS A 23 -10.68 15.14 17.23
N THR A 24 -10.08 16.31 17.38
CA THR A 24 -10.84 17.57 17.51
C THR A 24 -11.58 17.97 16.23
N THR A 25 -11.09 17.59 15.04
CA THR A 25 -11.82 17.86 13.78
C THR A 25 -13.17 17.12 13.71
N ALA A 26 -13.36 16.08 14.53
CA ALA A 26 -14.63 15.38 14.65
C ALA A 26 -15.78 16.28 15.12
N ASP A 27 -15.49 17.34 15.88
CA ASP A 27 -16.51 18.25 16.37
C ASP A 27 -17.20 18.98 15.22
N VAL A 28 -16.48 19.24 14.11
CA VAL A 28 -17.07 19.77 12.88
C VAL A 28 -18.11 18.81 12.32
N LEU A 29 -17.81 17.50 12.31
CA LEU A 29 -18.72 16.47 11.83
C LEU A 29 -19.94 16.32 12.76
N ARG A 30 -19.72 16.37 14.08
CA ARG A 30 -20.79 16.32 15.09
C ARG A 30 -21.74 17.51 14.97
N ASN A 31 -21.20 18.72 14.82
CA ASN A 31 -21.98 19.95 14.63
C ASN A 31 -22.79 19.93 13.32
N ALA A 32 -22.31 19.22 12.30
CA ALA A 32 -23.04 18.97 11.05
C ALA A 32 -24.08 17.84 11.15
N GLY A 33 -24.29 17.26 12.35
CA GLY A 33 -25.29 16.21 12.60
C GLY A 33 -24.81 14.77 12.35
N ALA A 34 -23.50 14.54 12.24
CA ALA A 34 -22.92 13.20 12.21
C ALA A 34 -22.75 12.63 13.62
N THR A 35 -22.81 11.31 13.74
CA THR A 35 -22.41 10.58 14.96
C THR A 35 -20.99 10.06 14.76
N VAL A 36 -20.09 10.40 15.68
CA VAL A 36 -18.68 10.01 15.63
C VAL A 36 -18.34 9.16 16.85
N GLU A 37 -17.90 7.92 16.62
CA GLU A 37 -17.59 6.93 17.67
C GLU A 37 -16.23 6.27 17.43
N ASP A 38 -15.55 5.86 18.50
CA ASP A 38 -14.34 5.03 18.38
C ASP A 38 -14.72 3.57 18.11
N ILE A 39 -14.23 3.04 17.00
CA ILE A 39 -14.47 1.66 16.56
C ILE A 39 -13.16 0.89 16.49
N SER A 40 -13.23 -0.43 16.66
CA SER A 40 -12.06 -1.32 16.54
C SER A 40 -12.19 -2.16 15.28
N LEU A 41 -11.10 -2.23 14.52
CA LEU A 41 -10.90 -3.14 13.41
C LEU A 41 -9.50 -3.75 13.54
N PRO A 42 -9.32 -4.85 14.29
CA PRO A 42 -8.00 -5.41 14.58
C PRO A 42 -7.16 -5.72 13.33
N MET A 43 -7.81 -6.11 12.23
CA MET A 43 -7.18 -6.38 10.93
C MET A 43 -6.46 -5.16 10.33
N HIS A 44 -6.74 -3.94 10.81
CA HIS A 44 -6.02 -2.73 10.40
C HIS A 44 -4.51 -2.87 10.62
N LYS A 45 -4.09 -3.59 11.67
CA LYS A 45 -2.67 -3.82 11.99
C LYS A 45 -1.97 -4.71 10.95
N ASP A 46 -2.73 -5.57 10.28
CA ASP A 46 -2.21 -6.47 9.25
C ASP A 46 -2.09 -5.78 7.88
N ALA A 47 -2.69 -4.59 7.72
CA ALA A 47 -2.76 -3.91 6.43
C ALA A 47 -1.39 -3.65 5.81
N MET A 48 -0.41 -3.18 6.60
CA MET A 48 0.94 -2.90 6.11
C MET A 48 1.73 -4.17 5.74
N PRO A 49 1.79 -5.22 6.58
CA PRO A 49 2.36 -6.51 6.17
C PRO A 49 1.72 -7.11 4.93
N LEU A 50 0.39 -7.08 4.83
CA LEU A 50 -0.36 -7.58 3.66
C LEU A 50 -0.03 -6.75 2.42
N PHE A 51 0.01 -5.43 2.54
CA PHE A 51 0.40 -4.54 1.45
C PHE A 51 1.81 -4.86 0.96
N HIS A 52 2.80 -5.02 1.85
CA HIS A 52 4.16 -5.40 1.48
C HIS A 52 4.23 -6.74 0.74
N ALA A 53 3.45 -7.74 1.15
CA ALA A 53 3.37 -9.01 0.42
C ALA A 53 2.73 -8.86 -0.96
N LEU A 54 1.76 -7.94 -1.12
CA LEU A 54 1.13 -7.63 -2.41
C LEU A 54 2.05 -6.86 -3.36
N THR A 55 3.05 -6.13 -2.85
CA THR A 55 3.97 -5.35 -3.69
C THR A 55 4.77 -6.19 -4.69
N GLU A 56 4.94 -7.49 -4.45
CA GLU A 56 5.58 -8.42 -5.38
C GLU A 56 4.88 -8.41 -6.75
N GLY A 57 3.55 -8.37 -6.78
CA GLY A 57 2.78 -8.26 -8.02
C GLY A 57 3.04 -6.95 -8.75
N ILE A 58 3.10 -5.83 -8.01
CA ILE A 58 3.41 -4.49 -8.56
C ILE A 58 4.84 -4.47 -9.11
N TYR A 59 5.79 -5.11 -8.43
CA TYR A 59 7.18 -5.22 -8.86
C TYR A 59 7.30 -6.03 -10.15
N ILE A 60 6.69 -7.21 -10.22
CA ILE A 60 6.66 -8.05 -11.43
C ILE A 60 6.08 -7.26 -12.60
N GLN A 61 4.95 -6.59 -12.38
CA GLN A 61 4.27 -5.77 -13.37
C GLN A 61 5.18 -4.65 -13.89
N SER A 62 5.82 -3.91 -12.98
CA SER A 62 6.61 -2.72 -13.33
C SER A 62 7.96 -3.07 -13.98
N PHE A 63 8.70 -4.04 -13.42
CA PHE A 63 10.09 -4.31 -13.83
C PHE A 63 10.21 -5.32 -14.96
N TYR A 64 9.36 -6.34 -14.99
CA TYR A 64 9.39 -7.36 -16.04
C TYR A 64 8.42 -7.03 -17.18
N GLY A 65 7.54 -6.05 -16.97
CA GLY A 65 6.58 -5.56 -17.92
C GLY A 65 5.48 -6.58 -18.14
N GLY A 66 4.40 -6.38 -17.40
CA GLY A 66 3.08 -6.89 -17.69
C GLY A 66 2.10 -5.75 -17.46
N SER A 67 0.98 -5.74 -18.15
CA SER A 67 -0.22 -5.13 -17.59
C SER A 67 -1.10 -6.30 -17.18
N MET A 68 -1.75 -6.18 -16.03
CA MET A 68 -2.59 -7.23 -15.45
C MET A 68 -3.98 -7.31 -16.13
N GLY A 69 -4.19 -6.66 -17.27
CA GLY A 69 -5.53 -6.53 -17.84
C GLY A 69 -5.60 -6.36 -19.35
N LYS A 70 -6.80 -6.59 -19.89
CA LYS A 70 -7.14 -6.31 -21.28
C LYS A 70 -7.28 -4.79 -21.47
N SER A 71 -6.15 -4.10 -21.62
CA SER A 71 -6.09 -2.65 -21.87
C SER A 71 -5.11 -2.33 -23.00
N PHE A 72 -5.02 -1.05 -23.37
CA PHE A 72 -4.01 -0.57 -24.31
C PHE A 72 -2.60 -0.62 -23.69
N TYR A 73 -1.62 -1.12 -24.44
CA TYR A 73 -0.22 -1.24 -24.00
C TYR A 73 0.65 -0.17 -24.68
N PRO A 74 1.07 0.89 -23.97
CA PRO A 74 2.00 1.87 -24.52
C PRO A 74 3.43 1.31 -24.53
N ASN A 75 3.78 0.64 -25.62
CA ASN A 75 5.11 0.01 -25.78
C ASN A 75 6.26 1.01 -25.65
N SER A 76 6.10 2.25 -26.15
CA SER A 76 7.12 3.29 -26.07
C SER A 76 7.52 3.64 -24.63
N ILE A 77 6.54 3.78 -23.73
CA ILE A 77 6.77 4.05 -22.30
C ILE A 77 7.41 2.83 -21.63
N THR A 78 6.91 1.64 -21.94
CA THR A 78 7.41 0.39 -21.35
C THR A 78 8.87 0.15 -21.73
N ASP A 79 9.24 0.38 -23.00
CA ASP A 79 10.60 0.22 -23.50
C ASP A 79 11.55 1.27 -22.91
N HIS A 80 11.09 2.52 -22.81
CA HIS A 80 11.87 3.58 -22.17
C HIS A 80 12.16 3.24 -20.70
N TYR A 81 11.12 2.86 -19.94
CA TYR A 81 11.25 2.51 -18.53
C TYR A 81 12.22 1.33 -18.32
N ARG A 82 12.09 0.26 -19.11
CA ARG A 82 12.98 -0.91 -19.05
C ARG A 82 14.44 -0.58 -19.33
N LYS A 83 14.71 0.32 -20.28
CA LYS A 83 16.08 0.79 -20.58
C LYS A 83 16.63 1.65 -19.43
N ALA A 84 15.82 2.60 -18.96
CA ALA A 84 16.21 3.51 -17.89
C ALA A 84 16.57 2.78 -16.60
N ILE A 85 15.75 1.82 -16.17
CA ILE A 85 15.96 1.12 -14.89
C ILE A 85 17.19 0.20 -14.89
N LYS A 86 17.57 -0.32 -16.07
CA LYS A 86 18.80 -1.11 -16.26
C LYS A 86 20.04 -0.22 -16.31
N ALA A 87 19.94 0.93 -16.98
CA ALA A 87 21.07 1.85 -17.14
C ALA A 87 21.36 2.66 -15.87
N ARG A 88 20.32 3.03 -15.11
CA ARG A 88 20.39 3.94 -13.96
C ARG A 88 19.57 3.40 -12.77
N PRO A 89 19.89 2.20 -12.23
CA PRO A 89 19.11 1.60 -11.15
C PRO A 89 19.15 2.40 -9.84
N PHE A 90 20.24 3.13 -9.60
CA PHE A 90 20.45 3.91 -8.37
C PHE A 90 19.77 5.29 -8.37
N ASP A 91 19.19 5.70 -9.49
CA ASP A 91 18.35 6.89 -9.55
C ASP A 91 16.99 6.70 -8.87
N LEU A 92 16.61 5.45 -8.61
CA LEU A 92 15.39 5.15 -7.90
C LEU A 92 15.52 5.62 -6.44
N PRO A 93 14.44 6.15 -5.83
CA PRO A 93 14.42 6.40 -4.40
C PRO A 93 14.79 5.15 -3.60
N ILE A 94 15.46 5.33 -2.46
CA ILE A 94 15.93 4.22 -1.61
C ILE A 94 14.81 3.25 -1.23
N THR A 95 13.60 3.77 -0.99
CA THR A 95 12.40 2.97 -0.71
C THR A 95 12.04 2.04 -1.87
N ARG A 96 12.21 2.51 -3.12
CA ARG A 96 11.97 1.70 -4.31
C ARG A 96 13.05 0.65 -4.53
N GLN A 97 14.31 0.98 -4.25
CA GLN A 97 15.42 0.02 -4.30
C GLN A 97 15.22 -1.10 -3.26
N ALA A 98 14.89 -0.75 -2.02
CA ALA A 98 14.60 -1.71 -0.95
C ALA A 98 13.43 -2.62 -1.32
N ASN A 99 12.34 -2.05 -1.85
CA ASN A 99 11.20 -2.84 -2.31
C ASN A 99 11.56 -3.77 -3.48
N ALA A 100 12.41 -3.33 -4.42
CA ALA A 100 12.87 -4.16 -5.52
C ALA A 100 13.70 -5.37 -5.03
N LEU A 101 14.59 -5.16 -4.06
CA LEU A 101 15.36 -6.24 -3.44
C LEU A 101 14.45 -7.23 -2.70
N TRP A 102 13.50 -6.73 -1.92
CA TRP A 102 12.49 -7.55 -1.24
C TRP A 102 11.71 -8.42 -2.23
N CYS A 103 11.14 -7.81 -3.27
CA CYS A 103 10.31 -8.52 -4.24
C CYS A 103 11.13 -9.53 -5.07
N GLU A 104 12.36 -9.20 -5.44
CA GLU A 104 13.22 -10.15 -6.16
C GLU A 104 13.65 -11.32 -5.26
N PHE A 105 13.91 -11.06 -3.97
CA PHE A 105 14.17 -12.10 -2.99
C PHE A 105 12.97 -13.03 -2.81
N THR A 106 11.77 -12.50 -2.55
CA THR A 106 10.58 -13.34 -2.36
C THR A 106 10.24 -14.14 -3.60
N LYS A 107 10.35 -13.53 -4.78
CA LYS A 107 10.17 -14.21 -6.07
C LYS A 107 11.15 -15.38 -6.24
N ARG A 108 12.45 -15.17 -5.97
CA ARG A 108 13.48 -16.22 -6.17
C ARG A 108 13.38 -17.38 -5.21
N PHE A 109 13.05 -17.12 -3.95
CA PHE A 109 13.16 -18.12 -2.88
C PHE A 109 11.81 -18.68 -2.42
N TYR A 110 10.70 -18.00 -2.75
CA TYR A 110 9.36 -18.36 -2.27
C TYR A 110 8.31 -18.40 -3.38
N ASP A 111 8.69 -18.16 -4.64
CA ASP A 111 7.86 -18.37 -5.84
C ASP A 111 6.45 -17.76 -5.72
N GLY A 112 6.36 -16.49 -5.30
CA GLY A 112 5.09 -15.77 -5.16
C GLY A 112 4.18 -16.26 -4.03
N LYS A 113 4.63 -17.16 -3.14
CA LYS A 113 3.82 -17.71 -2.04
C LYS A 113 3.24 -16.64 -1.13
N PHE A 114 4.00 -15.58 -0.81
CA PHE A 114 3.53 -14.51 0.05
C PHE A 114 2.50 -13.64 -0.66
N TYR A 115 2.73 -13.31 -1.92
CA TYR A 115 1.75 -12.63 -2.76
C TYR A 115 0.42 -13.39 -2.82
N GLY A 116 0.45 -14.70 -3.09
CA GLY A 116 -0.76 -15.54 -3.13
C GLY A 116 -1.50 -15.60 -1.80
N LYS A 117 -0.78 -15.69 -0.68
CA LYS A 117 -1.39 -15.64 0.66
C LYS A 117 -2.05 -14.30 0.93
N ALA A 118 -1.37 -13.19 0.62
CA ALA A 118 -1.92 -11.85 0.83
C ALA A 118 -3.15 -11.60 -0.05
N GLN A 119 -3.12 -12.03 -1.31
CA GLN A 119 -4.29 -11.99 -2.20
C GLN A 119 -5.50 -12.74 -1.62
N ASN A 120 -5.28 -13.88 -0.94
CA ASN A 120 -6.37 -14.63 -0.32
C ASN A 120 -6.91 -13.98 0.96
N LEU A 121 -6.08 -13.20 1.67
CA LEU A 121 -6.48 -12.49 2.90
C LEU A 121 -7.12 -11.13 2.62
N CYS A 122 -6.90 -10.55 1.45
CA CYS A 122 -7.44 -9.25 1.03
C CYS A 122 -8.67 -9.35 0.12
N LYS A 123 -9.22 -10.56 -0.10
CA LYS A 123 -10.42 -10.79 -0.90
C LYS A 123 -11.70 -10.71 -0.08
#